data_AF-A0A560WES9-F1
#
_entry.id   AF-A0A560WES9-F1
#
_cell.length_a   1.000
_cell.length_b   1.000
_cell.length_c   1.000
_cell.angle_alpha   90.00
_cell.angle_beta   90.00
_cell.angle_gamma   90.00
#
_symmetry.space_group_name_H-M   'P 1'
#
loop_
_entity.id
_entity.type
_entity.pdbx_description
1 polymer ?
#
loop_
_entity_poly.entity_id
_entity_poly.type
_entity_poly.pdbx_seq_one_letter_code
_entity_poly.pdbx_strand_id
1 'polypeptide(L)'
;MSKQVAGWIMERNLRAFLELLSRYVDYAFDDTDWDTIETGVRDTDDEKSDAWYSYPLAGTNATLEVGLARSVGSEVMSVSVTGIETPELQLRTDTLLSACAGI
;
A
#
# COMPACT_ATOMS: atom_id res chain seq x y z
N MET A 1 3.92 -9.49 -17.81
CA MET A 1 3.13 -8.32 -17.38
C MET A 1 2.97 -8.44 -15.88
N SER A 2 3.53 -7.51 -15.13
CA SER A 2 3.32 -7.42 -13.68
C SER A 2 1.84 -7.18 -13.40
N LYS A 3 1.32 -7.86 -12.38
CA LYS A 3 -0.09 -7.71 -11.97
C LYS A 3 -0.24 -6.54 -10.99
N GLN A 4 -1.47 -6.07 -10.89
CA GLN A 4 -1.91 -5.03 -9.96
C GLN A 4 -3.00 -5.59 -9.06
N VAL A 5 -2.98 -5.20 -7.79
CA VAL A 5 -4.07 -5.37 -6.83
C VAL A 5 -4.41 -3.99 -6.30
N ALA A 6 -5.69 -3.62 -6.26
CA ALA A 6 -6.12 -2.31 -5.79
C ALA A 6 -7.43 -2.42 -5.01
N GLY A 7 -7.66 -1.47 -4.10
CA GLY A 7 -8.84 -1.39 -3.28
C GLY A 7 -8.66 -0.33 -2.20
N TRP A 8 -9.31 -0.49 -1.06
CA TRP A 8 -9.27 0.46 0.05
C TRP A 8 -9.00 -0.26 1.37
N ILE A 9 -8.42 0.47 2.32
CA ILE A 9 -8.20 0.04 3.70
C ILE A 9 -8.69 1.13 4.65
N MET A 10 -8.97 0.79 5.91
CA MET A 10 -9.14 1.83 6.94
C MET A 10 -7.82 2.59 7.14
N GLU A 11 -7.85 3.91 7.24
CA GLU A 11 -6.63 4.73 7.42
C GLU A 11 -5.79 4.27 8.63
N ARG A 12 -6.45 3.93 9.74
CA ARG A 12 -5.80 3.38 10.94
C ARG A 12 -5.02 2.09 10.71
N ASN A 13 -5.31 1.36 9.63
CA ASN A 13 -4.66 0.10 9.28
C ASN A 13 -3.44 0.31 8.36
N LEU A 14 -3.15 1.54 7.90
CA LEU A 14 -2.09 1.82 6.93
C LEU A 14 -0.73 1.31 7.37
N ARG A 15 -0.31 1.61 8.61
CA ARG A 15 0.99 1.17 9.12
C ARG A 15 1.09 -0.36 9.14
N ALA A 16 0.08 -1.02 9.71
CA ALA A 16 0.04 -2.48 9.79
C ALA A 16 0.04 -3.14 8.40
N PHE A 17 -0.69 -2.54 7.44
CA PHE A 17 -0.69 -2.99 6.05
C PHE A 17 0.70 -2.94 5.43
N LEU A 18 1.41 -1.81 5.57
CA LEU A 18 2.76 -1.62 5.00
C LEU A 18 3.80 -2.52 5.67
N GLU A 19 3.76 -2.68 6.99
CA GLU A 19 4.64 -3.59 7.73
C GLU A 19 4.47 -5.04 7.27
N LEU A 20 3.22 -5.50 7.08
CA LEU A 20 2.92 -6.85 6.61
C LEU A 20 3.27 -7.06 5.14
N LEU A 21 2.96 -6.09 4.27
CA LEU A 21 3.29 -6.14 2.85
C LEU A 21 4.81 -6.17 2.64
N SER A 22 5.57 -5.39 3.42
CA SER A 22 7.04 -5.36 3.37
C SER A 22 7.65 -6.72 3.68
N ARG A 23 7.07 -7.48 4.62
CA ARG A 23 7.52 -8.85 4.92
C ARG A 23 7.31 -9.82 3.76
N TYR A 24 6.32 -9.60 2.90
CA TYR A 24 6.11 -10.46 1.72
C TYR A 24 7.24 -10.33 0.70
N VAL A 25 7.93 -9.19 0.68
CA VAL A 25 9.00 -8.91 -0.27
C VAL A 25 10.39 -8.89 0.34
N ASP A 26 10.50 -9.13 1.66
CA ASP A 26 11.76 -9.02 2.42
C ASP A 26 12.33 -7.58 2.38
N TYR A 27 11.44 -6.59 2.53
CA TYR A 27 11.78 -5.18 2.75
C TYR A 27 11.82 -4.87 4.25
N ALA A 28 12.88 -4.23 4.73
CA ALA A 28 13.06 -3.86 6.14
C ALA A 28 12.37 -2.52 6.44
N PHE A 29 11.05 -2.57 6.59
CA PHE A 29 10.24 -1.40 6.94
C PHE A 29 10.51 -0.92 8.37
N ASP A 30 10.87 0.35 8.53
CA ASP A 30 11.20 0.98 9.81
C ASP A 30 10.40 2.27 10.10
N ASP A 31 10.72 2.93 11.21
CA ASP A 31 10.04 4.17 11.61
C ASP A 31 10.35 5.36 10.68
N THR A 32 11.50 5.35 9.99
CA THR A 32 11.86 6.39 9.01
C THR A 32 11.00 6.25 7.76
N ASP A 33 10.78 5.02 7.29
CA ASP A 33 9.83 4.74 6.21
C ASP A 33 8.43 5.21 6.60
N TRP A 34 8.01 4.90 7.83
CA TRP A 34 6.71 5.30 8.34
C TRP A 34 6.54 6.83 8.34
N ASP A 35 7.48 7.58 8.91
CA ASP A 35 7.40 9.05 8.97
C ASP A 35 7.35 9.68 7.57
N THR A 36 8.07 9.09 6.61
CA THR A 36 8.09 9.51 5.20
C THR A 36 6.72 9.31 4.55
N ILE A 37 6.13 8.12 4.72
CA ILE A 37 4.82 7.80 4.16
C ILE A 37 3.71 8.60 4.85
N GLU A 38 3.73 8.69 6.18
CA GLU A 38 2.76 9.45 6.95
C GLU A 38 2.74 10.91 6.51
N THR A 39 3.91 11.49 6.22
CA THR A 39 4.01 12.84 5.64
C THR A 39 3.49 12.87 4.20
N GLY A 40 3.90 11.92 3.37
CA GLY A 40 3.57 11.85 1.94
C GLY A 40 2.08 11.73 1.64
N VAL A 41 1.31 11.06 2.50
CA VAL A 41 -0.12 10.85 2.29
C VAL A 41 -1.00 12.03 2.75
N ARG A 42 -0.47 13.03 3.47
CA ARG A 42 -1.27 14.10 4.11
C ARG A 42 -2.14 14.88 3.13
N ASP A 43 -1.58 15.22 1.97
CA ASP A 43 -2.23 16.07 0.96
C ASP A 43 -2.70 15.27 -0.26
N THR A 44 -2.84 13.95 -0.13
CA THR A 44 -3.32 13.08 -1.21
C THR A 44 -4.85 13.08 -1.31
N ASP A 45 -5.35 12.76 -2.50
CA ASP A 45 -6.78 12.74 -2.82
C ASP A 45 -7.04 11.70 -3.91
N ASP A 46 -7.84 10.67 -3.61
CA ASP A 46 -8.08 9.57 -4.53
C ASP A 46 -8.97 9.93 -5.72
N GLU A 47 -9.73 11.02 -5.65
CA GLU A 47 -10.50 11.58 -6.77
C GLU A 47 -9.62 12.34 -7.77
N LYS A 48 -8.37 12.67 -7.40
CA LYS A 48 -7.42 13.39 -8.24
C LYS A 48 -6.26 12.48 -8.66
N SER A 49 -6.18 12.17 -9.95
CA SER A 49 -5.16 11.26 -10.49
C SER A 49 -3.71 11.69 -10.23
N ASP A 50 -3.46 12.99 -10.08
CA ASP A 50 -2.13 13.58 -9.82
C ASP A 50 -1.84 13.77 -8.32
N ALA A 51 -2.77 13.42 -7.43
CA ALA A 51 -2.65 13.55 -5.99
C ALA A 51 -2.47 12.19 -5.28
N TRP A 52 -1.89 11.20 -5.95
CA TRP A 52 -1.50 9.92 -5.36
C TRP A 52 -0.04 9.96 -4.91
N TYR A 53 0.23 9.41 -3.74
CA TYR A 53 1.59 9.21 -3.24
C TYR A 53 2.07 7.80 -3.60
N SER A 54 3.28 7.67 -4.17
CA SER A 54 3.89 6.38 -4.49
C SER A 54 5.05 6.10 -3.56
N TYR A 55 5.11 4.89 -3.02
CA TYR A 55 6.20 4.41 -2.19
C TYR A 55 6.74 3.07 -2.69
N PRO A 56 8.05 2.95 -2.99
CA PRO A 56 8.65 1.69 -3.38
C PRO A 56 8.97 0.83 -2.16
N LEU A 57 8.52 -0.43 -2.16
CA LEU A 57 9.01 -1.49 -1.27
C LEU A 57 10.01 -2.34 -2.05
N ALA A 58 11.27 -1.90 -2.06
CA ALA A 58 12.37 -2.54 -2.79
C ALA A 58 13.01 -3.66 -1.96
N GLY A 59 12.28 -4.76 -1.78
CA GLY A 59 12.73 -5.90 -1.01
C GLY A 59 13.65 -6.84 -1.80
N THR A 60 14.30 -7.78 -1.10
CA THR A 60 15.22 -8.76 -1.72
C THR A 60 14.50 -9.68 -2.72
N ASN A 61 13.24 -10.02 -2.45
CA ASN A 61 12.48 -10.99 -3.24
C ASN A 61 11.70 -10.37 -4.41
N ALA A 62 11.27 -9.11 -4.26
CA ALA A 62 10.54 -8.36 -5.28
C ALA A 62 10.53 -6.87 -4.94
N THR A 63 10.28 -6.03 -5.95
CA THR A 63 9.97 -4.61 -5.77
C THR A 63 8.49 -4.37 -6.03
N LEU A 64 7.79 -3.81 -5.04
CA LEU A 64 6.40 -3.37 -5.19
C LEU A 64 6.33 -1.85 -5.19
N GLU A 65 5.53 -1.28 -6.08
CA GLU A 65 5.14 0.13 -5.99
C GLU A 65 3.77 0.23 -5.34
N VAL A 66 3.70 0.94 -4.21
CA VAL A 66 2.48 1.15 -3.44
C VAL A 66 1.99 2.58 -3.66
N GLY A 67 0.91 2.71 -4.43
CA GLY A 67 0.14 3.94 -4.56
C GLY A 67 -0.85 4.09 -3.41
N LEU A 68 -0.87 5.27 -2.79
CA LEU A 68 -1.69 5.62 -1.63
C LEU A 68 -2.38 6.96 -1.89
N ALA A 69 -3.68 7.03 -1.64
CA ALA A 69 -4.42 8.28 -1.67
C ALA A 69 -5.56 8.28 -0.65
N ARG A 70 -5.72 9.39 0.09
CA ARG A 70 -6.83 9.56 1.03
C ARG A 70 -8.13 9.66 0.25
N SER A 71 -9.18 8.99 0.76
CA SER A 71 -10.54 9.24 0.30
C SER A 71 -11.15 10.38 1.12
N VAL A 72 -11.08 11.60 0.57
CA VAL A 72 -11.42 12.83 1.30
C VAL A 72 -12.86 12.79 1.80
N GLY A 73 -13.04 13.02 3.11
CA GLY A 73 -14.36 12.95 3.77
C GLY A 73 -14.73 11.57 4.30
N SER A 74 -13.80 10.61 4.27
CA SER A 74 -13.95 9.29 4.87
C SER A 74 -12.77 8.94 5.79
N GLU A 75 -12.81 7.76 6.41
CA GLU A 75 -11.67 7.19 7.18
C GLU A 75 -10.97 6.07 6.40
N VAL A 76 -11.05 6.07 5.06
CA VAL A 76 -10.40 5.07 4.22
C VAL A 76 -9.28 5.66 3.37
N MET A 77 -8.30 4.81 3.10
CA MET A 77 -7.17 5.07 2.20
C MET A 77 -7.34 4.16 0.98
N SER A 78 -7.34 4.76 -0.20
CA SER A 78 -7.25 4.05 -1.47
C SER A 78 -5.82 3.56 -1.68
N VAL A 79 -5.68 2.29 -2.07
CA VAL A 79 -4.40 1.59 -2.19
C VAL A 79 -4.32 0.89 -3.55
N SER A 80 -3.17 1.02 -4.21
CA SER A 80 -2.82 0.26 -5.42
C SER A 80 -1.42 -0.32 -5.26
N VAL A 81 -1.29 -1.64 -5.41
CA VAL A 81 -0.01 -2.35 -5.37
C VAL A 81 0.30 -2.89 -6.77
N THR A 82 1.41 -2.46 -7.34
CA THR A 82 1.92 -2.94 -8.64
C THR A 82 3.30 -3.58 -8.48
N GLY A 83 3.83 -4.20 -9.55
CA GLY A 83 5.09 -4.96 -9.48
C GLY A 83 4.92 -6.40 -9.00
N ILE A 84 3.68 -6.91 -8.95
CA ILE A 84 3.41 -8.26 -8.49
C ILE A 84 3.74 -9.26 -9.61
N GLU A 85 4.77 -10.09 -9.39
CA GLU A 85 5.28 -11.01 -10.42
C GLU A 85 4.77 -12.45 -10.28
N THR A 86 4.24 -12.84 -9.11
CA THR A 86 3.80 -14.22 -8.85
C THR A 86 2.32 -14.29 -8.44
N PRO A 87 1.60 -15.38 -8.79
CA PRO A 87 0.21 -15.58 -8.34
C PRO A 87 0.07 -15.68 -6.82
N GLU A 88 1.07 -16.25 -6.14
CA GLU A 88 1.07 -16.35 -4.68
C GLU A 88 1.15 -14.97 -4.02
N LEU A 89 2.06 -14.10 -4.49
CA LEU A 89 2.17 -12.73 -3.98
C LEU A 89 0.89 -11.95 -4.26
N GLN A 90 0.28 -12.14 -5.45
CA GLN A 90 -1.00 -11.53 -5.78
C GLN A 90 -2.09 -11.90 -4.76
N LEU A 91 -2.26 -13.20 -4.48
CA LEU A 91 -3.27 -13.70 -3.55
C LEU A 91 -3.04 -13.17 -2.13
N ARG A 92 -1.79 -13.16 -1.66
CA ARG A 92 -1.43 -12.65 -0.34
C ARG A 92 -1.68 -11.15 -0.20
N THR A 93 -1.34 -10.36 -1.22
CA THR A 93 -1.61 -8.91 -1.26
C THR A 93 -3.11 -8.62 -1.27
N ASP A 94 -3.89 -9.34 -2.09
CA ASP A 94 -5.35 -9.20 -2.16
C ASP A 94 -6.04 -9.57 -0.84
N THR A 95 -5.58 -10.65 -0.21
CA THR A 95 -6.06 -11.09 1.11
C THR A 95 -5.74 -10.06 2.19
N LEU A 96 -4.52 -9.50 2.18
CA LEU A 96 -4.10 -8.47 3.14
C LEU A 96 -4.91 -7.19 2.98
N LEU A 97 -5.14 -6.76 1.73
CA LEU A 97 -5.96 -5.59 1.43
C LEU A 97 -7.40 -5.78 1.96
N SER A 98 -7.99 -6.96 1.69
CA SER A 98 -9.32 -7.31 2.20
C SER A 98 -9.39 -7.32 3.73
N ALA A 99 -8.36 -7.84 4.41
CA ALA A 99 -8.31 -7.85 5.87
C ALA A 99 -8.21 -6.43 6.48
N CYS A 100 -7.51 -5.52 5.80
CA CYS A 100 -7.33 -4.13 6.25
C CYS A 100 -8.49 -3.20 5.89
N ALA A 101 -9.40 -3.60 4.99
CA ALA A 101 -10.66 -2.90 4.71
C ALA A 101 -11.63 -2.93 5.92
N GLY A 102 -11.55 -3.95 6.77
CA GLY A 102 -12.51 -4.17 7.85
C GLY A 102 -13.58 -5.18 7.47
N ILE A 103 -14.06 -5.93 8.46
CA ILE A 103 -15.10 -6.97 8.35
C ILE A 103 -16.48 -6.31 8.42
#